data_AF-A0A535MAN1-F1
#
_entry.id   AF-A0A535MAN1-F1
#
_cell.length_a   1.000
_cell.length_b   1.000
_cell.length_c   1.000
_cell.angle_alpha   90.00
_cell.angle_beta   90.00
_cell.angle_gamma   90.00
#
_symmetry.space_group_name_H-M   'P 1'
#
loop_
_entity.id
_entity.type
_entity.pdbx_description
1 polymer ?
#
loop_
_entity_poly.entity_id
_entity_poly.type
_entity_poly.pdbx_seq_one_letter_code
_entity_poly.pdbx_strand_id
1 'polypeptide(L)'
;MLRTELAALDRGIGDPRPSALLRAELLAARKRVYETLHPSSRHGGAPGRAGGGKAPRCERTSPPVRSHAADAALRTGLSERSIRQLVQIAEGIPASLRDLIRDTPLARRQRLLLEVARARLDPEEQRRRVGAALGRRSLAGT
;
A
#
# COMPACT_ATOMS: atom_id res chain seq x y z
N MET A 1 16.72 14.29 7.77
CA MET A 1 15.87 13.37 8.57
C MET A 1 14.93 12.53 7.69
N LEU A 2 14.10 13.12 6.83
CA LEU A 2 13.14 12.38 5.97
C LEU A 2 13.75 11.26 5.08
N ARG A 3 14.94 11.47 4.50
CA ARG A 3 15.61 10.42 3.68
C ARG A 3 16.00 9.19 4.50
N THR A 4 16.39 9.39 5.76
CA THR A 4 16.73 8.30 6.69
C THR A 4 15.49 7.53 7.10
N GLU A 5 14.40 8.23 7.37
CA GLU A 5 13.09 7.65 7.65
C GLU A 5 12.59 6.80 6.48
N LEU A 6 12.69 7.33 5.26
CA LEU A 6 12.33 6.59 4.04
C LEU A 6 13.12 5.28 3.91
N ALA A 7 14.43 5.32 4.15
CA ALA A 7 15.29 4.13 4.13
C ALA A 7 14.94 3.12 5.25
N ALA A 8 14.53 3.60 6.42
CA ALA A 8 14.07 2.73 7.51
C ALA A 8 12.77 2.01 7.14
N LEU A 9 11.82 2.73 6.52
CA LEU A 9 10.57 2.16 6.01
C LEU A 9 10.84 1.14 4.89
N ASP A 10 11.77 1.44 3.97
CA ASP A 10 12.17 0.52 2.90
C ASP A 10 12.64 -0.83 3.46
N ARG A 11 13.50 -0.81 4.49
CA ARG A 11 13.97 -2.03 5.16
C ARG A 11 12.82 -2.81 5.80
N GLY A 12 11.92 -2.11 6.51
CA GLY A 12 10.76 -2.75 7.14
C GLY A 12 9.80 -3.38 6.13
N ILE A 13 9.62 -2.77 4.95
CA ILE A 13 8.75 -3.31 3.90
C ILE A 13 9.40 -4.53 3.23
N GLY A 14 10.71 -4.51 3.01
CA GLY A 14 11.45 -5.62 2.39
C GLY A 14 11.61 -6.84 3.29
N ASP A 15 11.53 -6.68 4.62
CA ASP A 15 11.60 -7.79 5.57
C ASP A 15 10.39 -8.75 5.38
N PRO A 16 10.58 -10.08 5.37
CA PRO A 16 9.50 -11.06 5.25
C PRO A 16 8.59 -11.23 6.50
N ARG A 17 9.01 -10.75 7.68
CA ARG A 17 8.30 -10.87 8.97
C ARG A 17 6.94 -10.15 9.06
N PRO A 18 6.77 -8.89 8.61
CA PRO A 18 5.51 -8.16 8.77
C PRO A 18 4.36 -8.83 8.03
N SER A 19 3.16 -8.71 8.63
CA SER A 19 1.91 -9.11 7.97
C SER A 19 1.65 -8.24 6.73
N ALA A 20 0.81 -8.73 5.81
CA ALA A 20 0.41 -7.94 4.64
C ALA A 20 -0.27 -6.62 5.04
N LEU A 21 -1.01 -6.61 6.15
CA LEU A 21 -1.59 -5.40 6.73
C LEU A 21 -0.51 -4.43 7.19
N LEU A 22 0.41 -4.86 8.06
CA LEU A 22 1.49 -3.99 8.56
C LEU A 22 2.34 -3.44 7.42
N ARG A 23 2.64 -4.27 6.41
CA ARG A 23 3.37 -3.84 5.21
C ARG A 23 2.60 -2.77 4.43
N ALA A 24 1.27 -2.85 4.36
CA ALA A 24 0.44 -1.81 3.77
C ALA A 24 0.54 -0.48 4.57
N GLU A 25 0.54 -0.54 5.90
CA GLU A 25 0.69 0.65 6.75
C GLU A 25 2.06 1.32 6.56
N LEU A 26 3.13 0.52 6.54
CA LEU A 26 4.49 0.99 6.26
C LEU A 26 4.57 1.65 4.88
N LEU A 27 3.91 1.09 3.86
CA LEU A 27 3.87 1.69 2.52
C LEU A 27 3.08 3.00 2.47
N ALA A 28 2.01 3.15 3.25
CA ALA A 28 1.30 4.41 3.36
C ALA A 28 2.16 5.49 4.03
N ALA A 29 2.89 5.14 5.09
CA ALA A 29 3.86 6.04 5.72
C ALA A 29 4.98 6.43 4.73
N ARG A 30 5.53 5.43 4.01
CA ARG A 30 6.56 5.64 2.99
C ARG A 30 6.07 6.57 1.89
N LYS A 31 4.84 6.39 1.40
CA LYS A 31 4.23 7.24 0.37
C LYS A 31 4.15 8.69 0.82
N ARG A 32 3.72 8.95 2.06
CA ARG A 32 3.66 10.31 2.63
C ARG A 32 5.04 10.98 2.64
N VAL A 33 6.05 10.29 3.19
CA VAL A 33 7.43 10.80 3.22
C VAL A 33 7.98 11.03 1.81
N TYR A 34 7.71 10.11 0.88
CA TYR A 34 8.13 10.20 -0.50
C TYR A 34 7.53 11.42 -1.21
N GLU A 35 6.23 11.67 -1.04
CA GLU A 35 5.53 12.82 -1.62
C GLU A 35 5.96 14.15 -1.00
N THR A 36 6.36 14.17 0.28
CA THR A 36 7.00 15.34 0.91
C THR A 36 8.35 15.65 0.26
N LEU A 37 9.13 14.62 -0.08
CA LEU A 37 10.42 14.78 -0.76
C LEU A 37 10.30 15.05 -2.27
N HIS A 38 9.22 14.59 -2.90
CA HIS A 38 8.97 14.70 -4.33
C HIS A 38 7.55 15.23 -4.60
N PRO A 39 7.26 16.52 -4.37
CA PRO A 39 5.92 17.07 -4.58
C PRO A 39 5.40 16.86 -6.01
N SER A 40 6.31 16.88 -7.00
CA SER A 40 6.01 16.65 -8.43
C SER A 40 5.54 15.22 -8.74
N SER A 41 5.77 14.24 -7.85
CA SER A 41 5.32 12.84 -8.05
C SER A 41 3.90 12.57 -7.58
N ARG A 42 3.21 13.57 -7.00
CA ARG A 42 1.82 13.45 -6.52
C ARG A 42 0.82 13.16 -7.65
N HIS A 43 1.11 13.61 -8.86
CA HIS A 43 0.26 13.39 -10.04
C HIS A 43 0.70 12.11 -10.76
N GLY A 44 0.27 10.96 -10.22
CA GLY A 44 0.42 9.65 -10.87
C GLY A 44 -0.89 9.23 -11.53
N GLY A 45 -1.26 9.88 -12.63
CA GLY A 45 -2.38 9.42 -13.46
C GLY A 45 -1.99 8.21 -14.32
N ALA A 46 -3.00 7.48 -14.81
CA ALA A 46 -2.80 6.40 -15.78
C ALA A 46 -2.19 6.95 -17.08
N PRO A 47 -1.24 6.25 -17.74
CA PRO A 47 -0.72 6.68 -19.04
C PRO A 47 -1.89 6.99 -19.99
N GLY A 48 -2.01 8.24 -20.44
CA GLY A 48 -3.09 8.69 -21.32
C GLY A 48 -4.32 9.34 -20.65
N ARG A 49 -4.33 9.56 -19.32
CA ARG A 49 -5.31 10.45 -18.65
C ARG A 49 -4.65 11.71 -18.11
N ALA A 50 -5.44 12.76 -17.87
CA ALA A 50 -4.95 13.96 -17.20
C ALA A 50 -4.27 13.59 -15.87
N GLY A 51 -2.99 13.95 -15.72
CA GLY A 51 -2.12 13.55 -14.60
C GLY A 51 -1.26 12.30 -14.87
N GLY A 52 -1.50 11.55 -15.94
CA GLY A 52 -0.68 10.44 -16.40
C GLY A 52 0.34 10.89 -17.43
N GLY A 53 1.12 11.90 -17.06
CA GLY A 53 2.21 12.37 -17.89
C GLY A 53 3.26 11.27 -17.98
N LYS A 54 3.70 10.95 -19.21
CA LYS A 54 5.11 10.56 -19.39
C LYS A 54 5.92 11.59 -18.61
N ALA A 55 6.90 11.13 -17.82
CA ALA A 55 7.79 12.04 -17.09
C ALA A 55 8.20 13.18 -18.03
N PRO A 56 8.08 14.45 -17.61
CA PRO A 56 8.51 15.55 -18.45
C PRO A 56 9.94 15.24 -18.88
N ARG A 57 10.20 15.26 -20.19
CA ARG A 57 11.55 15.20 -20.72
C ARG A 57 12.18 16.54 -20.36
N CYS A 58 12.52 16.72 -19.09
CA CYS A 58 13.30 17.86 -18.64
C CYS A 58 14.69 17.68 -19.23
N GLU A 59 15.05 18.59 -20.12
CA GLU A 59 16.41 18.75 -20.58
C GLU A 59 17.33 18.96 -19.38
N ARG A 60 18.31 18.05 -19.26
CA ARG A 60 19.56 18.12 -18.50
C ARG A 60 19.52 18.18 -16.95
N THR A 61 20.32 17.26 -16.40
CA THR A 61 21.02 17.29 -15.09
C THR A 61 20.33 16.66 -13.88
N SER A 62 19.13 16.08 -13.97
CA SER A 62 18.59 15.25 -12.88
C SER A 62 17.87 14.01 -13.41
N PRO A 63 18.09 12.82 -12.81
CA PRO A 63 17.36 11.63 -13.21
C PRO A 63 15.85 11.87 -13.05
N PRO A 64 15.02 11.37 -13.98
CA PRO A 64 13.58 11.59 -13.94
C PRO A 64 13.01 11.09 -12.59
N VAL A 65 12.23 11.94 -11.93
CA VAL A 65 11.53 11.58 -10.69
C VAL A 65 10.60 10.41 -11.00
N ARG A 66 10.86 9.26 -10.38
CA ARG A 66 10.07 8.04 -10.56
C ARG A 66 8.70 8.21 -9.89
N SER A 67 7.73 7.38 -10.29
CA SER A 67 6.52 7.25 -9.49
C SER A 67 6.86 6.62 -8.14
N HIS A 68 6.09 6.92 -7.09
CA HIS A 68 6.25 6.27 -5.78
C HIS A 68 6.26 4.73 -5.91
N ALA A 69 5.41 4.17 -6.79
CA ALA A 69 5.34 2.72 -6.99
C ALA A 69 6.62 2.14 -7.59
N ALA A 70 7.19 2.79 -8.61
CA ALA A 70 8.42 2.36 -9.24
C ALA A 70 9.65 2.53 -8.32
N ASP A 71 9.68 3.60 -7.54
CA ASP A 71 10.73 3.81 -6.54
C ASP A 71 10.67 2.78 -5.41
N ALA A 72 9.48 2.57 -4.82
CA ALA A 72 9.27 1.57 -3.77
C ALA A 72 9.62 0.16 -4.26
N ALA A 73 9.20 -0.21 -5.48
CA ALA A 73 9.51 -1.52 -6.05
C ALA A 73 11.01 -1.78 -6.11
N LEU A 74 11.79 -0.79 -6.57
CA LEU A 74 13.26 -0.90 -6.61
C LEU A 74 13.86 -1.05 -5.20
N ARG A 75 13.36 -0.30 -4.22
CA ARG A 75 13.94 -0.26 -2.87
C ARG A 75 13.58 -1.45 -2.00
N THR A 76 12.38 -2.00 -2.18
CA THR A 76 11.86 -3.07 -1.30
C THR A 76 11.88 -4.45 -1.96
N GLY A 77 12.24 -4.55 -3.25
CA GLY A 77 12.24 -5.81 -4.00
C GLY A 77 10.85 -6.35 -4.33
N LEU A 78 9.79 -5.57 -4.12
CA LEU A 78 8.41 -5.95 -4.44
C LEU A 78 8.05 -5.49 -5.85
N SER A 79 7.13 -6.20 -6.51
CA SER A 79 6.61 -5.73 -7.79
C SER A 79 5.82 -4.43 -7.65
N GLU A 80 5.82 -3.56 -8.67
CA GLU A 80 4.98 -2.36 -8.68
C GLU A 80 3.49 -2.67 -8.46
N ARG A 81 3.02 -3.82 -8.98
CA ARG A 81 1.66 -4.30 -8.76
C ARG A 81 1.40 -4.55 -7.27
N SER A 82 2.32 -5.21 -6.59
CA SER A 82 2.22 -5.47 -5.14
C SER A 82 2.20 -4.16 -4.36
N ILE A 83 3.05 -3.20 -4.72
CA ILE A 83 3.07 -1.86 -4.09
C ILE A 83 1.70 -1.19 -4.25
N ARG A 84 1.15 -1.12 -5.47
CA ARG A 84 -0.16 -0.49 -5.72
C ARG A 84 -1.28 -1.16 -4.94
N GLN A 85 -1.29 -2.49 -4.86
CA GLN A 85 -2.30 -3.23 -4.09
C GLN A 85 -2.19 -2.99 -2.59
N LEU A 86 -0.97 -2.94 -2.04
CA LEU A 86 -0.76 -2.66 -0.62
C LEU A 86 -1.15 -1.22 -0.27
N VAL A 87 -0.85 -0.25 -1.13
CA VAL A 87 -1.35 1.13 -0.99
C VAL A 87 -2.88 1.16 -1.03
N GLN A 88 -3.51 0.43 -1.96
CA GLN A 88 -4.97 0.31 -2.01
C GLN A 88 -5.55 -0.28 -0.72
N ILE A 89 -4.89 -1.26 -0.10
CA ILE A 89 -5.30 -1.82 1.20
C ILE A 89 -5.21 -0.77 2.30
N ALA A 90 -4.11 -0.04 2.39
CA ALA A 90 -3.92 0.97 3.42
C ALA A 90 -4.90 2.14 3.32
N GLU A 91 -5.23 2.57 2.09
CA GLU A 91 -6.16 3.66 1.82
C GLU A 91 -7.64 3.22 1.87
N GLY A 92 -7.93 1.95 1.54
CA GLY A 92 -9.29 1.42 1.48
C GLY A 92 -9.79 0.80 2.79
N ILE A 93 -8.92 0.53 3.77
CA ILE A 93 -9.31 0.01 5.08
C ILE A 93 -9.15 1.10 6.15
N PRO A 94 -10.24 1.55 6.80
CA PRO A 94 -10.17 2.56 7.85
C PRO A 94 -9.38 2.02 9.05
N ALA A 95 -8.71 2.92 9.77
CA ALA A 95 -7.85 2.56 10.91
C ALA A 95 -8.57 1.64 11.92
N SER A 96 -9.82 1.96 12.27
CA SER A 96 -10.63 1.15 13.19
C SER A 96 -10.78 -0.31 12.76
N LEU A 97 -10.90 -0.59 11.45
CA LEU A 97 -10.95 -1.97 10.94
C LEU A 97 -9.56 -2.61 10.87
N ARG A 98 -8.51 -1.83 10.61
CA ARG A 98 -7.13 -2.34 10.62
C ARG A 98 -6.74 -2.81 12.02
N ASP A 99 -7.10 -2.04 13.05
CA ASP A 99 -6.82 -2.40 14.43
C ASP A 99 -7.59 -3.66 14.86
N LEU A 100 -8.86 -3.79 14.44
CA LEU A 100 -9.66 -4.99 14.71
C LEU A 100 -9.09 -6.27 14.08
N ILE A 101 -8.48 -6.18 12.90
CA ILE A 101 -7.96 -7.35 12.17
C ILE A 101 -6.45 -7.57 12.41
N ARG A 102 -5.75 -6.67 13.10
CA ARG A 102 -4.29 -6.65 13.25
C ARG A 102 -3.71 -7.97 13.75
N ASP A 103 -4.30 -8.51 14.81
CA ASP A 103 -3.85 -9.74 15.46
C ASP A 103 -4.56 -11.00 14.94
N THR A 104 -5.28 -10.86 13.84
CA THR A 104 -6.00 -11.98 13.21
C THR A 104 -5.22 -12.53 12.02
N PRO A 105 -5.42 -13.80 11.64
CA PRO A 105 -4.80 -14.34 10.42
C PRO A 105 -5.21 -13.63 9.13
N LEU A 106 -6.30 -12.85 9.14
CA LEU A 106 -6.68 -12.00 8.02
C LEU A 106 -5.61 -10.96 7.71
N ALA A 107 -4.89 -10.43 8.71
CA ALA A 107 -3.81 -9.46 8.51
C ALA A 107 -2.67 -9.99 7.62
N ARG A 108 -2.48 -11.30 7.54
CA ARG A 108 -1.46 -11.93 6.67
C ARG A 108 -1.96 -12.19 5.24
N ARG A 109 -3.28 -12.14 5.00
CA ARG A 109 -3.91 -12.55 3.74
C ARG A 109 -4.17 -11.35 2.82
N GLN A 110 -3.16 -10.96 2.04
CA GLN A 110 -3.25 -9.80 1.13
C GLN A 110 -4.46 -9.84 0.18
N ARG A 111 -4.82 -11.00 -0.38
CA ARG A 111 -5.97 -11.13 -1.29
C ARG A 111 -7.29 -10.74 -0.61
N LEU A 112 -7.53 -11.24 0.60
CA LEU A 112 -8.76 -10.92 1.36
C LEU A 112 -8.76 -9.47 1.83
N LEU A 113 -7.62 -8.94 2.27
CA LEU A 113 -7.50 -7.52 2.59
C LEU A 113 -7.84 -6.63 1.39
N LEU A 114 -7.45 -7.03 0.18
CA LEU A 114 -7.78 -6.31 -1.05
C LEU A 114 -9.29 -6.34 -1.34
N GLU A 115 -9.96 -7.46 -1.09
CA GLU A 115 -11.42 -7.57 -1.20
C GLU A 115 -12.14 -6.65 -0.21
N VAL A 116 -11.67 -6.60 1.03
CA VAL A 116 -12.16 -5.66 2.06
C VAL A 116 -11.95 -4.21 1.61
N ALA A 117 -10.75 -3.87 1.14
CA ALA A 117 -10.42 -2.53 0.67
C ALA A 117 -11.21 -2.07 -0.56
N ARG A 118 -11.64 -3.00 -1.42
CA ARG A 118 -12.50 -2.71 -2.59
C ARG A 118 -13.93 -2.36 -2.19
N ALA A 119 -14.40 -2.81 -1.04
CA ALA A 119 -15.73 -2.49 -0.50
C ALA A 119 -15.79 -1.14 0.24
N ARG A 120 -14.78 -0.27 0.11
CA ARG A 120 -14.69 1.03 0.81
C ARG A 120 -15.88 1.99 0.65
N LEU A 121 -16.72 1.78 -0.37
CA LEU A 121 -17.92 2.60 -0.61
C LEU A 121 -19.12 2.17 0.26
N ASP A 122 -19.07 0.97 0.83
CA ASP A 122 -20.12 0.42 1.69
C ASP A 122 -19.47 -0.11 2.98
N PRO A 123 -19.46 0.70 4.06
CA PRO A 123 -18.86 0.32 5.34
C PRO A 123 -19.47 -0.95 5.96
N GLU A 124 -20.76 -1.20 5.72
CA GLU A 124 -21.44 -2.40 6.22
C GLU A 124 -20.98 -3.64 5.47
N GLU A 125 -20.87 -3.56 4.13
CA GLU A 125 -20.27 -4.63 3.33
C GLU A 125 -18.81 -4.89 3.71
N GLN A 126 -18.05 -3.84 4.02
CA GLN A 126 -16.67 -3.98 4.47
C GLN A 126 -16.58 -4.75 5.80
N ARG A 127 -17.44 -4.42 6.77
CA ARG A 127 -17.56 -5.14 8.04
C ARG A 127 -18.01 -6.58 7.84
N ARG A 128 -19.00 -6.82 6.96
CA ARG A 128 -19.47 -8.17 6.60
C ARG A 128 -18.35 -9.04 6.04
N ARG A 129 -17.51 -8.50 5.15
CA ARG A 129 -16.36 -9.22 4.59
C ARG A 129 -15.32 -9.58 5.66
N VAL A 130 -15.04 -8.66 6.58
CA VAL A 130 -14.17 -8.93 7.73
C VAL A 130 -14.76 -10.04 8.58
N GLY A 131 -16.04 -9.93 8.98
CA GLY A 131 -16.74 -10.94 9.77
C GLY A 131 -16.74 -12.32 9.08
N ALA A 132 -17.07 -12.37 7.80
CA ALA A 132 -17.05 -13.60 7.01
C ALA A 132 -15.65 -14.22 6.92
N ALA A 133 -14.61 -13.39 6.74
CA ALA A 133 -13.23 -13.87 6.67
C ALA A 133 -12.72 -14.42 8.01
N LEU A 134 -13.20 -13.87 9.15
CA LEU A 134 -12.92 -14.38 10.49
C LEU A 134 -13.74 -15.65 10.79
N GLY A 135 -15.02 -15.67 10.42
CA GLY A 135 -15.95 -16.77 10.67
C GLY A 135 -15.69 -18.04 9.86
N ARG A 136 -15.17 -17.94 8.63
CA ARG A 136 -14.79 -19.08 7.77
C ARG A 136 -13.76 -20.03 8.41
N ARG A 137 -13.16 -19.68 9.55
CA ARG A 137 -12.19 -20.52 10.26
C ARG A 137 -12.73 -21.24 11.49
N SER A 138 -13.94 -20.93 11.96
CA SER A 138 -14.58 -21.73 13.02
C SER A 138 -14.92 -23.15 12.55
N LEU A 139 -14.93 -23.40 11.24
CA LEU A 139 -15.37 -24.67 10.63
C LEU A 139 -14.22 -25.48 10.00
N ALA A 140 -12.97 -25.02 10.07
CA ALA A 140 -11.82 -25.67 9.42
C ALA A 140 -10.81 -26.22 10.44
N GLY A 141 -11.27 -26.52 11.66
CA GLY A 141 -10.44 -26.98 12.78
C GLY A 141 -11.21 -27.89 13.71
N THR A 142 -11.60 -29.05 13.20
CA THR A 142 -11.84 -30.31 13.93
C THR A 142 -11.28 -31.42 13.05
#